data_AF-A0A7Y2MVA4-F1
#
_entry.id   AF-A0A7Y2MVA4-F1
#
_cell.length_a   1.000
_cell.length_b   1.000
_cell.length_c   1.000
_cell.angle_alpha   90.00
_cell.angle_beta   90.00
_cell.angle_gamma   90.00
#
_symmetry.space_group_name_H-M   'P 1'
#
loop_
_entity.id
_entity.type
_entity.pdbx_description
1 polymer ?
#
loop_
_entity_poly.entity_id
_entity_poly.type
_entity_poly.pdbx_seq_one_letter_code
_entity_poly.pdbx_strand_id
1 'polypeptide(L)'
;MRFRAPLGTSAKWITGGVIVLFVGIVFLTPWGGAAVWVLMLALFAFGPNGYSFESHDLVVHRRAWSPERISLRGLKGVRIGPDLMARSIRTFGNGGVFGFTGWFHNSRLGRYRAWVTDPKRAVALEFGDRTVVVSPGRPHLFIDEVRERTGVEALREDTAEP
;
A
#
# COMPACT_ATOMS: atom_id res chain seq x y z
N MET A 1 -12.84 5.26 13.14
CA MET A 1 -13.42 4.37 12.11
C MET A 1 -12.40 3.34 11.59
N ARG A 2 -12.84 2.20 11.04
CA ARG A 2 -11.97 1.17 10.41
C ARG A 2 -12.17 1.15 8.88
N PHE A 3 -11.08 1.22 8.12
CA PHE A 3 -11.09 1.16 6.65
C PHE A 3 -10.48 -0.15 6.17
N ARG A 4 -11.24 -0.95 5.40
CA ARG A 4 -10.73 -2.17 4.75
C ARG A 4 -9.79 -1.81 3.59
N ALA A 5 -8.81 -2.65 3.28
CA ALA A 5 -7.88 -2.47 2.16
C ALA A 5 -8.14 -3.55 1.07
N PRO A 6 -9.12 -3.38 0.17
CA PRO A 6 -9.47 -4.40 -0.83
C PRO A 6 -8.36 -4.56 -1.87
N LEU A 7 -8.09 -5.82 -2.28
CA LEU A 7 -7.16 -6.11 -3.38
C LEU A 7 -7.73 -5.61 -4.71
N GLY A 8 -6.96 -4.79 -5.44
CA GLY A 8 -7.33 -4.28 -6.76
C GLY A 8 -7.46 -5.39 -7.82
N THR A 9 -8.27 -5.18 -8.86
CA THR A 9 -8.56 -6.18 -9.91
C THR A 9 -7.30 -6.64 -10.64
N SER A 10 -6.36 -5.73 -10.92
CA SER A 10 -5.06 -6.07 -11.51
C SER A 10 -4.21 -6.94 -10.58
N ALA A 11 -4.24 -6.66 -9.27
CA ALA A 11 -3.56 -7.48 -8.27
C ALA A 11 -4.18 -8.89 -8.19
N LYS A 12 -5.49 -9.05 -8.43
CA LYS A 12 -6.13 -10.38 -8.47
C LYS A 12 -5.63 -11.21 -9.65
N TRP A 13 -5.51 -10.63 -10.85
CA TRP A 13 -5.01 -11.34 -12.02
C TRP A 13 -3.52 -11.67 -11.92
N ILE A 14 -2.70 -10.74 -11.42
CA ILE A 14 -1.28 -11.00 -11.14
C ILE A 14 -1.15 -12.11 -10.09
N THR A 15 -1.92 -12.04 -9.00
CA THR A 15 -1.91 -13.07 -7.95
C THR A 15 -2.36 -14.42 -8.50
N GLY A 16 -3.40 -14.47 -9.33
CA GLY A 16 -3.88 -15.70 -9.97
C GLY A 16 -2.85 -16.32 -10.91
N GLY A 17 -2.25 -15.51 -11.79
CA GLY A 17 -1.21 -15.98 -12.72
C GLY A 17 0.04 -16.49 -12.01
N VAL A 18 0.45 -15.80 -10.95
CA VAL A 18 1.57 -16.22 -10.08
C VAL A 18 1.27 -17.54 -9.39
N ILE A 19 0.06 -17.73 -8.85
CA ILE A 19 -0.36 -19.00 -8.24
C ILE A 19 -0.31 -20.14 -9.25
N VAL A 20 -0.84 -19.95 -10.46
CA VAL A 20 -0.85 -21.00 -11.50
C VAL A 20 0.56 -21.39 -11.93
N LEU A 21 1.44 -20.41 -12.16
CA LEU A 21 2.85 -20.65 -12.49
C LEU A 21 3.56 -21.45 -11.39
N PHE A 22 3.31 -21.09 -10.13
CA PHE A 22 3.94 -21.76 -8.99
C PHE A 22 3.38 -23.15 -8.72
N VAL A 23 2.08 -23.40 -8.96
CA VAL A 23 1.52 -24.76 -8.97
C VAL A 23 2.24 -25.62 -10.00
N GLY A 24 2.49 -25.10 -11.21
CA GLY A 24 3.29 -25.80 -12.22
C GLY A 24 4.72 -26.13 -11.76
N ILE A 25 5.40 -25.20 -11.09
CA ILE A 25 6.77 -25.41 -10.56
C ILE A 25 6.80 -26.43 -9.41
N VAL A 26 5.76 -26.45 -8.56
CA VAL A 26 5.62 -27.43 -7.46
C VAL A 26 5.56 -28.86 -8.00
N PHE A 27 4.89 -29.09 -9.13
CA PHE A 27 4.85 -30.41 -9.78
C PHE A 27 6.14 -30.79 -10.52
N LEU A 28 7.00 -29.83 -10.85
CA LEU A 28 8.26 -30.05 -11.56
C LEU A 28 9.48 -30.22 -10.63
N THR A 29 9.35 -29.95 -9.33
CA THR A 29 10.51 -30.05 -8.41
C THR A 29 10.07 -30.43 -6.99
N PRO A 30 10.44 -31.63 -6.47
CA PRO A 30 9.91 -32.15 -5.20
C PRO A 30 10.29 -31.33 -3.95
N TRP A 31 11.27 -30.42 -4.06
CA TRP A 31 11.79 -29.60 -2.95
C TRP A 31 11.68 -28.09 -3.22
N GLY A 32 11.41 -27.67 -4.45
CA GLY A 32 11.24 -26.25 -4.83
C GLY A 32 9.89 -25.67 -4.42
N GLY A 33 8.86 -26.52 -4.36
CA GLY A 33 7.51 -26.10 -4.01
C GLY A 33 7.36 -25.56 -2.59
N ALA A 34 8.03 -26.17 -1.60
CA ALA A 34 7.90 -25.74 -0.20
C ALA A 34 8.46 -24.33 0.03
N ALA A 35 9.62 -24.00 -0.55
CA ALA A 35 10.21 -22.66 -0.45
C ALA A 35 9.30 -21.60 -1.10
N VAL A 36 8.67 -21.93 -2.23
CA VAL A 36 7.69 -21.08 -2.90
C VAL A 36 6.44 -20.87 -2.03
N TRP A 37 5.90 -21.92 -1.42
CA TRP A 37 4.74 -21.82 -0.54
C TRP A 37 5.05 -21.02 0.72
N VAL A 38 6.22 -21.22 1.33
CA VAL A 38 6.71 -20.42 2.47
C VAL A 38 6.87 -18.96 2.07
N LEU A 39 7.42 -18.67 0.89
CA LEU A 39 7.53 -17.31 0.37
C LEU A 39 6.15 -16.68 0.14
N MET A 40 5.19 -17.41 -0.45
CA MET A 40 3.82 -16.93 -0.66
C MET A 40 3.11 -16.62 0.66
N LEU A 41 3.21 -17.52 1.65
CA LEU A 41 2.66 -17.34 3.00
C LEU A 41 3.29 -16.14 3.71
N ALA A 42 4.61 -15.99 3.62
CA ALA A 42 5.30 -14.83 4.16
C ALA A 42 4.77 -13.55 3.51
N LEU A 43 4.73 -13.47 2.17
CA LEU A 43 4.23 -12.29 1.46
C LEU A 43 2.77 -11.96 1.81
N PHE A 44 1.93 -12.97 2.00
CA PHE A 44 0.53 -12.81 2.43
C PHE A 44 0.41 -12.27 3.88
N ALA A 45 1.28 -12.76 4.76
CA ALA A 45 1.29 -12.43 6.18
C ALA A 45 1.86 -11.01 6.46
N PHE A 46 2.81 -10.57 5.62
CA PHE A 46 3.42 -9.24 5.70
C PHE A 46 2.56 -8.13 5.06
N GLY A 47 1.54 -8.48 4.28
CA GLY A 47 0.67 -7.51 3.61
C GLY A 47 -0.19 -6.66 4.56
N PRO A 48 -0.53 -5.42 4.18
CA PRO A 48 -1.44 -4.58 4.95
C PRO A 48 -2.86 -5.17 4.93
N ASN A 49 -3.51 -5.23 6.09
CA ASN A 49 -4.85 -5.81 6.30
C ASN A 49 -5.93 -4.74 6.51
N GLY A 50 -5.54 -3.50 6.78
CA GLY A 50 -6.47 -2.39 6.97
C GLY A 50 -5.84 -1.20 7.69
N TYR A 51 -6.63 -0.14 7.83
CA TYR A 51 -6.20 1.10 8.46
C TYR A 51 -7.22 1.53 9.51
N SER A 52 -6.73 2.04 10.64
CA SER A 52 -7.57 2.70 11.64
C SER A 52 -6.89 3.97 12.14
N PHE A 53 -7.69 4.90 12.62
CA PHE A 53 -7.18 6.07 13.33
C PHE A 53 -7.27 5.83 14.83
N GLU A 54 -6.19 6.11 15.54
CA GLU A 54 -6.12 6.08 16.99
C GLU A 54 -5.57 7.44 17.44
N SER A 55 -6.45 8.29 17.98
CA SER A 55 -6.13 9.68 18.35
C SER A 55 -5.54 10.49 17.17
N HIS A 56 -4.23 10.73 17.14
CA HIS A 56 -3.53 11.44 16.06
C HIS A 56 -2.63 10.52 15.21
N ASP A 57 -2.74 9.21 15.39
CA ASP A 57 -1.92 8.24 14.67
C ASP A 57 -2.78 7.44 13.69
N LEU A 58 -2.27 7.31 12.47
CA LEU A 58 -2.73 6.34 11.50
C LEU A 58 -2.07 5.00 11.80
N VAL A 59 -2.89 4.02 12.15
CA VAL A 59 -2.46 2.66 12.45
C VAL A 59 -2.68 1.78 11.22
N VAL A 60 -1.59 1.28 10.65
CA VAL A 60 -1.60 0.29 9.56
C VAL A 60 -1.56 -1.10 10.18
N HIS A 61 -2.67 -1.82 10.05
CA HIS A 61 -2.77 -3.20 10.53
C HIS A 61 -2.08 -4.13 9.54
N ARG A 62 -1.21 -4.99 10.05
CA ARG A 62 -0.56 -6.09 9.32
C ARG A 62 -1.13 -7.41 9.85
N ARG A 63 -1.12 -8.50 9.06
CA ARG A 63 -1.74 -9.77 9.49
C ARG A 63 -0.94 -10.50 10.56
N ALA A 64 0.38 -10.62 10.37
CA ALA A 64 1.24 -11.39 11.27
C ALA A 64 2.29 -10.55 12.00
N TRP A 65 2.23 -9.21 11.88
CA TRP A 65 3.15 -8.28 12.54
C TRP A 65 2.41 -7.24 13.36
N SER A 66 3.11 -6.67 14.34
CA SER A 66 2.64 -5.52 15.10
C SER A 66 2.17 -4.40 14.16
N PRO A 67 1.05 -3.74 14.48
CA PRO A 67 0.57 -2.64 13.66
C PRO A 67 1.60 -1.52 13.59
N GLU A 68 1.77 -0.94 12.41
CA GLU A 68 2.65 0.22 12.22
C GLU A 68 1.88 1.48 12.58
N ARG A 69 2.43 2.32 13.46
CA ARG A 69 1.84 3.60 13.86
C ARG A 69 2.53 4.74 13.11
N ILE A 70 1.77 5.47 12.30
CA ILE A 70 2.22 6.64 11.57
C ILE A 70 1.59 7.85 12.23
N SER A 71 2.38 8.65 12.94
CA SER A 71 1.86 9.89 13.50
C SER A 71 1.49 10.87 12.40
N LEU A 72 0.29 11.45 12.48
CA LEU A 72 -0.18 12.49 11.57
C LEU A 72 0.36 13.88 11.96
N ARG A 73 1.13 13.98 13.03
CA ARG A 73 1.81 15.23 13.39
C ARG A 73 2.80 15.64 12.30
N GLY A 74 2.77 16.91 11.91
CA GLY A 74 3.63 17.43 10.84
C GLY A 74 3.21 16.99 9.43
N LEU A 75 2.01 16.43 9.29
CA LEU A 75 1.39 16.25 7.98
C LEU A 75 1.22 17.63 7.33
N LYS A 76 1.72 17.79 6.11
CA LYS A 76 1.67 19.05 5.36
C LYS A 76 0.68 19.00 4.20
N GLY A 77 0.45 17.81 3.66
CA GLY A 77 -0.43 17.63 2.53
C GLY A 77 -0.93 16.20 2.39
N VAL A 78 -2.05 16.06 1.70
CA VAL A 78 -2.62 14.77 1.32
C VAL A 78 -2.94 14.80 -0.17
N ARG A 79 -2.47 13.81 -0.93
CA ARG A 79 -2.81 13.63 -2.34
C ARG A 79 -3.55 12.31 -2.55
N ILE A 80 -4.44 12.28 -3.53
CA ILE A 80 -5.16 11.08 -3.96
C ILE A 80 -5.09 10.97 -5.47
N GLY A 81 -4.74 9.79 -5.96
CA GLY A 81 -4.63 9.56 -7.39
C GLY A 81 -4.30 8.11 -7.72
N PRO A 82 -4.90 7.54 -8.77
CA PRO A 82 -4.62 6.16 -9.19
C PRO A 82 -3.22 5.98 -9.78
N ASP A 83 -2.56 7.09 -10.11
CA ASP A 83 -1.27 7.20 -10.77
C ASP A 83 -0.16 7.71 -9.83
N LEU A 84 -0.45 7.91 -8.54
CA LEU A 84 0.53 8.34 -7.54
C LEU A 84 1.76 7.42 -7.45
N MET A 85 1.55 6.12 -7.70
CA MET A 85 2.60 5.11 -7.74
C MET A 85 3.06 4.74 -9.15
N ALA A 86 2.63 5.48 -10.18
CA ALA A 86 3.09 5.26 -11.54
C ALA A 86 4.59 5.55 -11.64
N ARG A 87 5.28 4.75 -12.47
CA ARG A 87 6.73 4.85 -12.72
C ARG A 87 7.58 4.80 -11.44
N SER A 88 7.13 4.09 -10.42
CA SER A 88 7.88 3.93 -9.18
C SER A 88 8.90 2.80 -9.24
N ILE A 89 10.11 3.12 -8.80
CA ILE A 89 11.21 2.18 -8.63
C ILE A 89 11.17 1.66 -7.19
N ARG A 90 11.15 0.34 -7.04
CA ARG A 90 11.24 -0.32 -5.72
C ARG A 90 12.69 -0.35 -5.26
N THR A 91 12.99 0.30 -4.15
CA THR A 91 14.34 0.27 -3.56
C THR A 91 14.47 -0.85 -2.53
N PHE A 92 13.41 -1.17 -1.78
CA PHE A 92 13.42 -2.28 -0.82
C PHE A 92 12.01 -2.76 -0.46
N GLY A 93 11.77 -4.08 -0.43
CA GLY A 93 10.51 -4.67 0.07
C GLY A 93 9.71 -5.46 -0.98
N ASN A 94 8.40 -5.58 -0.75
CA ASN A 94 7.46 -6.30 -1.61
C ASN A 94 6.80 -5.35 -2.61
N GLY A 95 6.72 -5.76 -3.88
CA GLY A 95 6.21 -4.92 -4.98
C GLY A 95 5.32 -5.69 -5.93
N GLY A 96 4.23 -6.28 -5.45
CA GLY A 96 3.17 -6.80 -6.34
C GLY A 96 2.46 -8.07 -5.87
N VAL A 97 3.04 -8.84 -4.93
CA VAL A 97 2.42 -10.06 -4.42
C VAL A 97 1.71 -9.73 -3.10
N PHE A 98 0.37 -9.78 -3.08
CA PHE A 98 -0.48 -9.35 -1.95
C PHE A 98 -0.39 -7.87 -1.53
N GLY A 99 0.37 -7.06 -2.26
CA GLY A 99 0.46 -5.62 -2.06
C GLY A 99 1.84 -5.06 -2.43
N PHE A 100 1.96 -3.75 -2.24
CA PHE A 100 3.18 -2.96 -2.36
C PHE A 100 3.53 -2.47 -0.95
N THR A 101 4.58 -3.05 -0.38
CA THR A 101 4.99 -2.79 0.99
C THR A 101 6.49 -2.65 1.04
N GLY A 102 6.99 -1.45 1.27
CA GLY A 102 8.40 -1.20 1.07
C GLY A 102 8.76 0.26 0.86
N TRP A 103 10.02 0.48 0.53
CA TRP A 103 10.55 1.77 0.08
C TRP A 103 10.50 1.83 -1.44
N PHE A 104 9.99 2.95 -1.93
CA PHE A 104 9.82 3.24 -3.34
C PHE A 104 10.31 4.66 -3.63
N HIS A 105 10.55 4.92 -4.90
CA HIS A 105 10.93 6.23 -5.38
C HIS A 105 10.29 6.50 -6.74
N ASN A 106 9.72 7.69 -6.93
CA ASN A 106 9.36 8.21 -8.25
C ASN A 106 9.59 9.72 -8.32
N SER A 107 9.54 10.28 -9.53
CA SER A 107 9.75 11.72 -9.73
C SER A 107 8.67 12.61 -9.12
N ARG A 108 7.48 12.06 -8.86
CA ARG A 108 6.30 12.81 -8.36
C ARG A 108 6.27 12.95 -6.83
N LEU A 109 6.58 11.87 -6.11
CA LEU A 109 6.54 11.79 -4.64
C LEU A 109 7.93 11.76 -4.00
N GLY A 110 8.99 11.72 -4.81
CA GLY A 110 10.35 11.50 -4.31
C GLY A 110 10.48 10.11 -3.68
N ARG A 111 11.25 10.01 -2.59
CA ARG A 111 11.36 8.77 -1.81
C ARG A 111 10.17 8.63 -0.86
N TYR A 112 9.49 7.50 -0.90
CA TYR A 112 8.33 7.26 -0.06
C TYR A 112 8.26 5.82 0.47
N ARG A 113 7.52 5.65 1.57
CA ARG A 113 7.18 4.34 2.13
C ARG A 113 5.77 3.97 1.68
N ALA A 114 5.60 2.77 1.12
CA ALA A 114 4.29 2.28 0.69
C ALA A 114 3.76 1.20 1.65
N TRP A 115 2.47 1.27 1.93
CA TRP A 115 1.64 0.25 2.57
C TRP A 115 0.35 0.12 1.77
N VAL A 116 0.43 -0.36 0.54
CA VAL A 116 -0.65 -0.29 -0.46
C VAL A 116 -1.07 -1.69 -0.89
N THR A 117 -2.38 -1.95 -0.98
CA THR A 117 -2.96 -3.17 -1.56
C THR A 117 -3.61 -2.93 -2.92
N ASP A 118 -4.06 -1.70 -3.21
CA ASP A 118 -4.64 -1.28 -4.48
C ASP A 118 -4.08 0.09 -4.90
N PRO A 119 -3.09 0.16 -5.81
CA PRO A 119 -2.51 1.42 -6.26
C PRO A 119 -3.53 2.39 -6.88
N LYS A 120 -4.65 1.89 -7.41
CA LYS A 120 -5.70 2.73 -7.99
C LYS A 120 -6.43 3.58 -6.94
N ARG A 121 -6.29 3.24 -5.66
CA ARG A 121 -6.88 3.96 -4.51
C ARG A 121 -5.79 4.56 -3.63
N ALA A 122 -4.61 4.81 -4.20
CA ALA A 122 -3.50 5.36 -3.44
C ALA A 122 -3.83 6.75 -2.89
N VAL A 123 -3.44 6.95 -1.64
CA VAL A 123 -3.46 8.21 -0.92
C VAL A 123 -2.05 8.43 -0.38
N ALA A 124 -1.41 9.52 -0.80
CA ALA A 124 -0.10 9.94 -0.31
C ALA A 124 -0.27 10.94 0.83
N LEU A 125 0.39 10.66 1.94
CA LEU A 125 0.52 11.51 3.12
C LEU A 125 1.92 12.13 3.07
N GLU A 126 1.97 13.44 2.84
CA GLU A 126 3.22 14.18 2.68
C GLU A 126 3.56 14.90 3.99
N PHE A 127 4.70 14.51 4.56
CA PHE A 127 5.30 15.16 5.71
C PHE A 127 6.50 16.00 5.26
N GLY A 128 7.03 16.83 6.15
CA GLY A 128 8.17 17.67 5.81
C GLY A 128 9.44 16.91 5.38
N ASP A 129 9.65 15.71 5.90
CA ASP A 129 10.86 14.90 5.74
C ASP A 129 10.62 13.55 5.05
N ARG A 130 9.36 13.14 4.87
CA ARG A 130 9.00 11.82 4.37
C ARG A 130 7.62 11.81 3.72
N THR A 131 7.39 10.84 2.85
CA THR A 131 6.08 10.56 2.26
C THR A 131 5.66 9.14 2.57
N VAL A 132 4.40 8.94 2.95
CA VAL A 132 3.81 7.62 3.18
C VAL A 132 2.59 7.43 2.30
N VAL A 133 2.55 6.32 1.56
CA VAL A 133 1.44 6.01 0.66
C VAL A 133 0.65 4.83 1.21
N VAL A 134 -0.67 4.99 1.30
CA VAL A 134 -1.64 3.97 1.75
C VAL A 134 -2.75 3.82 0.72
N SER A 135 -3.53 2.74 0.77
CA SER A 135 -4.68 2.54 -0.14
C SER A 135 -5.94 2.11 0.62
N PRO A 136 -6.54 3.01 1.41
CA PRO A 136 -7.78 2.73 2.11
C PRO A 136 -8.91 2.41 1.11
N GLY A 137 -9.79 1.48 1.46
CA GLY A 137 -10.86 1.03 0.56
C GLY A 137 -11.89 2.11 0.23
N ARG A 138 -12.01 3.14 1.07
CA ARG A 138 -12.82 4.34 0.83
C ARG A 138 -11.91 5.58 0.98
N PRO A 139 -11.16 5.95 -0.07
CA PRO A 139 -10.10 6.94 0.05
C PRO A 139 -10.63 8.35 0.32
N HIS A 140 -11.82 8.71 -0.18
CA HIS A 140 -12.44 10.01 0.12
C HIS A 140 -12.78 10.16 1.62
N LEU A 141 -13.51 9.19 2.20
CA LEU A 141 -13.81 9.20 3.64
C LEU A 141 -12.56 9.18 4.51
N PHE A 142 -11.50 8.50 4.05
CA PHE A 142 -10.22 8.50 4.76
C PHE A 142 -9.59 9.90 4.79
N ILE A 143 -9.65 10.65 3.68
CA ILE A 143 -9.12 12.00 3.59
C ILE A 143 -9.93 12.96 4.46
N ASP A 144 -11.26 12.83 4.47
CA ASP A 144 -12.14 13.64 5.32
C ASP A 144 -11.78 13.47 6.80
N GLU A 145 -11.55 12.23 7.23
CA GLU A 145 -11.11 11.92 8.60
C GLU A 145 -9.69 12.47 8.89
N VAL A 146 -8.77 12.41 7.92
CA VAL A 146 -7.44 13.03 8.08
C VAL A 146 -7.57 14.54 8.22
N ARG A 147 -8.44 15.19 7.44
CA ARG A 147 -8.71 16.63 7.50
C ARG A 147 -9.27 17.03 8.85
N GLU A 148 -10.28 16.32 9.34
CA GLU A 148 -10.87 16.58 10.66
C GLU A 148 -9.84 16.50 11.79
N ARG A 149 -8.87 15.58 11.68
CA ARG A 149 -7.84 15.37 12.71
C ARG A 149 -6.62 16.26 12.61
N THR A 150 -6.33 16.85 11.44
CA THR A 150 -5.06 17.55 11.18
C THR A 150 -5.24 18.99 10.70
N GLY A 151 -6.43 19.36 10.22
CA GLY A 151 -6.71 20.65 9.61
C GLY A 151 -6.06 20.86 8.23
N VAL A 152 -5.39 19.84 7.68
CA VAL A 152 -4.63 19.94 6.42
C VAL A 152 -5.56 19.76 5.23
N GLU A 153 -5.56 20.68 4.28
CA GLU A 153 -6.29 20.51 3.02
C GLU A 153 -5.64 19.48 2.09
N ALA A 154 -6.48 18.71 1.40
CA ALA A 154 -5.99 17.78 0.39
C ALA A 154 -5.65 18.55 -0.89
N LEU A 155 -4.42 18.38 -1.37
CA LEU A 155 -4.01 18.83 -2.68
C LEU A 155 -4.65 17.86 -3.69
N ARG A 156 -5.69 18.33 -4.39
CA ARG A 156 -6.20 17.62 -5.57
C ARG A 156 -5.11 17.70 -6.63
N GLU A 157 -4.74 16.57 -7.20
CA GLU A 157 -4.09 16.59 -8.49
C GLU A 157 -5.16 16.88 -9.52
N ASP A 158 -5.05 18.06 -10.13
CA ASP A 158 -5.69 18.34 -11.39
C ASP A 158 -5.36 17.20 -12.34
N THR A 159 -6.43 16.63 -12.90
CA THR A 159 -6.41 15.70 -14.00
C THR A 159 -5.32 16.10 -14.99
N ALA A 160 -4.20 15.37 -15.00
CA ALA A 160 -3.40 15.29 -16.20
C ALA A 160 -4.27 14.53 -17.21
N GLU A 161 -4.95 15.32 -18.05
CA GLU A 161 -5.72 14.89 -19.21
C GLU A 161 -4.84 14.05 -20.18
N PRO A 162 -5.48 13.27 -21.08
CA PRO A 162 -5.10 11.92 -21.49
C PRO A 162 -3.82 11.75 -22.32
#